data_AF-A0A9W8N871-F1
#
_entry.id   AF-A0A9W8N871-F1
#
_cell.length_a   1.000
_cell.length_b   1.000
_cell.length_c   1.000
_cell.angle_alpha   90.00
_cell.angle_beta   90.00
_cell.angle_gamma   90.00
#
_symmetry.space_group_name_H-M   'P 1'
#
loop_
_entity.id
_entity.type
_entity.pdbx_description
1 polymer ?
#
loop_
_entity_poly.entity_id
_entity_poly.type
_entity_poly.pdbx_seq_one_letter_code
_entity_poly.pdbx_strand_id
1 'polypeptide(L)'
;MQPSMRLRVAAGVPPPMVPKSGAVAAKVLLPTLAWLGAAGIVGLYVSKQLHQRSTSFDDIFAQQNTPEVEEARKKDLLVETYGDPRNSLLNILGWTK
;
A
#
# COMPACT_ATOMS: atom_id res chain seq x y z
N MET A 1 -6.35 -82.62 -27.11
CA MET A 1 -7.26 -81.52 -26.70
C MET A 1 -6.53 -80.68 -25.67
N GLN A 2 -6.16 -79.44 -25.98
CA GLN A 2 -5.48 -78.53 -25.04
C GLN A 2 -6.50 -77.58 -24.39
N PRO A 3 -6.49 -77.39 -23.06
CA PRO A 3 -7.31 -76.38 -22.43
C PRO A 3 -6.64 -75.01 -22.53
N SER A 4 -7.29 -74.08 -23.22
CA SER A 4 -6.88 -72.68 -23.28
C SER A 4 -7.11 -72.00 -21.92
N MET A 5 -6.03 -71.63 -21.24
CA MET A 5 -6.06 -70.87 -19.99
C MET A 5 -6.45 -69.43 -20.30
N ARG A 6 -7.67 -69.02 -19.95
CA ARG A 6 -8.11 -67.62 -20.06
C ARG A 6 -7.59 -66.82 -18.87
N LEU A 7 -6.57 -66.00 -19.12
CA LEU A 7 -6.09 -64.96 -18.21
C LEU A 7 -7.24 -64.00 -17.87
N ARG A 8 -7.73 -64.04 -16.63
CA ARG A 8 -8.61 -62.99 -16.10
C ARG A 8 -7.75 -61.82 -15.67
N VAL A 9 -7.82 -60.72 -16.43
CA VAL A 9 -7.27 -59.43 -16.03
C VAL A 9 -8.14 -58.90 -14.89
N ALA A 10 -7.57 -58.81 -13.69
CA ALA A 10 -8.17 -58.09 -12.58
C ALA A 10 -8.17 -56.59 -12.93
N ALA A 11 -9.35 -56.01 -13.13
CA ALA A 11 -9.51 -54.57 -13.24
C ALA A 11 -9.15 -53.93 -11.89
N GLY A 12 -7.92 -53.40 -11.79
CA GLY A 12 -7.50 -52.61 -10.65
C GLY A 12 -8.35 -51.35 -10.55
N VAL A 13 -9.08 -51.21 -9.44
CA VAL A 13 -9.81 -49.98 -9.10
C VAL A 13 -8.76 -48.87 -8.92
N PRO A 14 -8.83 -47.73 -9.63
CA PRO A 14 -7.88 -46.65 -9.42
C PRO A 14 -8.07 -46.05 -8.01
N PRO A 15 -6.99 -45.66 -7.33
CA PRO A 15 -7.10 -45.04 -6.01
C PRO A 15 -7.88 -43.73 -6.09
N PRO A 16 -8.67 -43.37 -5.05
CA PRO A 16 -9.40 -42.11 -5.04
C PRO A 16 -8.43 -40.94 -5.15
N MET A 17 -8.50 -40.19 -6.25
CA MET A 17 -7.79 -38.93 -6.41
C MET A 17 -8.42 -37.90 -5.47
N VAL A 18 -7.80 -37.69 -4.32
CA VAL A 18 -8.15 -36.59 -3.41
C VAL A 18 -7.82 -35.27 -4.12
N PRO A 19 -8.79 -34.37 -4.37
CA PRO A 19 -8.50 -33.13 -5.07
C PRO A 19 -7.65 -32.22 -4.17
N LYS A 20 -6.41 -31.96 -4.58
CA LYS A 20 -5.48 -30.98 -3.94
C LYS A 20 -5.91 -29.53 -4.21
N SER A 21 -7.20 -29.23 -4.15
CA SER A 21 -7.77 -27.91 -4.46
C SER A 21 -7.25 -26.82 -3.51
N GLY A 22 -6.98 -27.14 -2.23
CA GLY A 22 -6.47 -26.18 -1.24
C GLY A 22 -4.97 -25.86 -1.32
N ALA A 23 -4.17 -26.64 -2.05
CA ALA A 23 -2.71 -26.51 -2.03
C ALA A 23 -2.21 -25.29 -2.83
N VAL A 24 -2.97 -24.85 -3.84
CA VAL A 24 -2.62 -23.69 -4.68
C VAL A 24 -2.98 -22.38 -3.97
N ALA A 25 -4.15 -22.33 -3.31
CA ALA A 25 -4.56 -21.19 -2.51
C ALA A 25 -3.57 -20.91 -1.37
N ALA A 26 -3.15 -21.94 -0.64
CA ALA A 26 -2.17 -21.80 0.44
C ALA A 26 -0.78 -21.33 -0.06
N LYS A 27 -0.34 -21.78 -1.24
CA LYS A 27 0.97 -21.39 -1.82
C LYS A 27 1.04 -19.92 -2.23
N VAL A 28 -0.08 -19.27 -2.54
CA VAL A 28 -0.12 -17.86 -2.97
C VAL A 28 -0.58 -16.93 -1.85
N LEU A 29 -1.52 -17.36 -1.00
CA LEU A 29 -2.05 -16.52 0.08
C LEU A 29 -1.04 -16.30 1.21
N LEU A 30 -0.28 -17.32 1.60
CA LEU A 30 0.73 -17.19 2.67
C LEU A 30 1.81 -16.15 2.33
N PRO A 31 2.49 -16.19 1.18
CA PRO A 31 3.52 -15.20 0.86
C PRO A 31 2.94 -13.81 0.63
N THR A 32 1.73 -13.69 0.05
CA THR A 32 1.10 -12.37 -0.16
C THR A 32 0.70 -11.72 1.16
N LEU A 33 0.15 -12.48 2.11
CA LEU A 33 -0.19 -11.96 3.43
C LEU A 33 1.06 -11.57 4.24
N ALA A 34 2.12 -12.37 4.14
CA ALA A 34 3.42 -12.03 4.75
C ALA A 34 4.00 -10.73 4.16
N TRP A 35 3.93 -10.57 2.83
CA TRP A 35 4.40 -9.36 2.17
C TRP A 35 3.56 -8.13 2.55
N LEU A 36 2.23 -8.25 2.55
CA LEU A 36 1.33 -7.17 2.98
C LEU A 36 1.56 -6.79 4.45
N GLY A 37 1.77 -7.77 5.33
CA GLY A 37 2.11 -7.53 6.73
C GLY A 37 3.42 -6.77 6.88
N ALA A 38 4.47 -7.20 6.16
CA ALA A 38 5.77 -6.53 6.17
C ALA A 38 5.68 -5.08 5.64
N ALA A 39 5.02 -4.89 4.50
CA ALA A 39 4.81 -3.56 3.91
C ALA A 39 3.99 -2.65 4.85
N GLY A 40 2.96 -3.20 5.51
CA GLY A 40 2.16 -2.49 6.50
C GLY A 40 2.97 -2.03 7.71
N ILE A 41 3.81 -2.90 8.27
CA ILE A 41 4.68 -2.55 9.41
C ILE A 41 5.65 -1.43 9.04
N VAL A 42 6.29 -1.52 7.86
CA VAL A 42 7.21 -0.48 7.37
C VAL A 42 6.44 0.83 7.14
N GLY A 43 5.26 0.77 6.51
CA GLY A 43 4.42 1.94 6.28
C GLY A 43 3.99 2.63 7.58
N LEU A 44 3.56 1.86 8.58
CA LEU A 44 3.20 2.38 9.90
C LEU A 44 4.42 2.99 10.61
N TYR A 45 5.60 2.36 10.50
CA TYR A 45 6.83 2.88 11.10
C TYR A 45 7.25 4.21 10.46
N VAL A 46 7.26 4.29 9.13
CA VAL A 46 7.58 5.54 8.41
C VAL A 46 6.55 6.61 8.73
N SER A 47 5.26 6.28 8.72
CA SER A 47 4.17 7.21 9.10
C SER A 47 4.37 7.75 10.51
N LYS A 48 4.69 6.89 11.48
CA LYS A 48 4.95 7.30 12.86
C LYS A 48 6.16 8.23 12.96
N GLN A 49 7.24 7.96 12.24
CA GLN A 49 8.39 8.86 12.20
C GLN A 49 8.06 10.20 11.55
N LEU A 50 7.31 10.19 10.45
CA LEU A 50 6.91 11.41 9.75
C LEU A 50 6.03 12.27 10.66
N HIS A 51 5.10 11.66 11.39
CA HIS A 51 4.23 12.36 12.34
C HIS A 51 4.99 12.89 13.56
N GLN A 52 5.98 12.16 14.06
CA GLN A 52 6.84 12.66 15.15
C GLN A 52 7.72 13.84 14.71
N ARG A 53 8.18 13.84 13.46
CA ARG A 53 9.02 14.90 12.91
C ARG A 53 8.19 16.09 12.40
N SER A 54 6.96 15.89 11.96
CA SER A 54 6.11 16.95 11.44
C SER A 54 5.87 18.03 12.48
N THR A 55 5.63 17.65 13.75
CA THR A 55 5.48 18.63 14.84
C THR A 55 6.70 19.53 15.00
N SER A 56 7.92 18.98 14.89
CA SER A 56 9.14 19.79 14.94
C SER A 56 9.27 20.72 13.73
N PHE A 57 8.86 20.28 12.54
CA PHE A 57 8.83 21.14 11.37
C PHE A 57 7.77 22.24 11.50
N ASP A 58 6.60 21.92 12.03
CA ASP A 58 5.52 22.87 12.27
C ASP A 58 5.97 23.98 13.23
N ASP A 59 6.71 23.65 14.29
CA ASP A 59 7.28 24.64 15.22
C ASP A 59 8.32 25.55 14.52
N ILE A 60 9.19 24.98 13.68
CA ILE A 60 10.19 25.76 12.92
C ILE A 60 9.49 26.68 11.90
N PHE A 61 8.48 26.19 11.20
CA PHE A 61 7.72 26.99 10.24
C PHE A 61 6.83 28.02 10.93
N ALA A 62 6.33 27.74 12.14
CA ALA A 62 5.57 28.70 12.94
C ALA A 62 6.42 29.92 13.31
N GLN A 63 7.72 29.74 13.57
CA GLN A 63 8.64 30.87 13.81
C GLN A 63 8.79 31.79 12.58
N GLN A 64 8.63 31.25 11.37
CA GLN A 64 8.75 32.02 10.12
C GLN A 64 7.41 32.54 9.58
N ASN A 65 6.28 32.07 10.11
CA ASN A 65 4.93 32.52 9.77
C ASN A 65 4.39 33.47 10.84
N THR A 66 5.17 34.48 11.21
CA THR A 66 4.64 35.59 12.00
C THR A 66 3.65 36.41 11.16
N PRO A 67 2.63 37.04 11.77
CA PRO A 67 1.63 37.80 11.02
C PRO A 67 2.27 38.90 10.15
N GLU A 68 3.35 39.51 10.62
CA GLU A 68 4.12 40.52 9.90
C GLU A 68 4.77 39.97 8.62
N VAL A 69 5.35 38.77 8.67
CA VAL A 69 5.97 38.11 7.51
C VAL A 69 4.91 37.62 6.52
N GLU A 70 3.76 37.16 7.01
CA GLU A 70 2.65 36.77 6.14
C GLU A 70 2.06 37.97 5.40
N GLU A 71 1.91 39.12 6.06
CA GLU A 71 1.46 40.35 5.40
C GLU A 71 2.46 40.87 4.38
N ALA A 72 3.77 40.82 4.68
CA ALA A 72 4.82 41.18 3.73
C ALA A 72 4.82 40.23 2.52
N ARG A 73 4.68 38.92 2.74
CA ARG A 73 4.59 37.91 1.68
C ARG A 73 3.33 38.09 0.82
N LYS A 74 2.19 38.42 1.43
CA LYS A 74 0.93 38.70 0.71
C LYS A 74 1.06 39.94 -0.19
N LYS A 75 1.79 40.97 0.27
CA LYS A 75 2.09 42.17 -0.52
C LYS A 75 3.02 41.86 -1.68
N ASP A 76 4.10 41.11 -1.44
CA ASP A 76 5.08 40.74 -2.47
C ASP A 76 4.47 39.85 -3.57
N LEU A 77 3.66 38.86 -3.16
CA LEU A 77 2.99 37.94 -4.08
C LEU A 77 1.71 38.53 -4.71
N LEU A 78 1.38 39.79 -4.40
CA LEU A 78 0.19 40.47 -4.92
C LEU A 78 -1.08 39.62 -4.79
N VAL A 79 -1.27 38.99 -3.63
CA VAL A 79 -2.33 38.00 -3.38
C VAL A 79 -3.72 38.58 -3.64
N GLU A 80 -3.92 39.87 -3.36
CA GLU A 80 -5.18 40.59 -3.63
C GLU A 80 -5.48 40.73 -5.13
N THR A 81 -4.45 40.69 -5.99
CA THR A 81 -4.57 40.89 -7.45
C THR A 81 -4.61 39.57 -8.21
N TYR A 82 -3.77 38.60 -7.83
CA TYR A 82 -3.61 37.34 -8.58
C TYR A 82 -4.12 36.10 -7.83
N GLY A 83 -4.59 36.26 -6.59
CA GLY A 83 -5.00 35.14 -5.73
C GLY A 83 -3.81 34.46 -5.04
N ASP A 84 -4.10 33.72 -3.96
CA ASP A 84 -3.06 33.01 -3.21
C ASP A 84 -2.56 31.81 -4.03
N PRO A 85 -1.26 31.74 -4.39
CA PRO A 85 -0.70 30.62 -5.15
C PRO A 85 -0.86 29.26 -4.44
N ARG A 86 -1.05 29.24 -3.11
CA ARG A 86 -1.35 28.02 -2.35
C ARG A 86 -2.73 27.43 -2.67
N ASN A 87 -3.66 28.28 -3.09
CA ASN A 87 -5.02 27.89 -3.47
C ASN A 87 -5.19 27.71 -4.99
N SER A 88 -4.11 27.82 -5.75
CA SER A 88 -4.14 27.64 -7.21
C SER A 88 -4.34 26.17 -7.58
N LEU A 89 -5.05 25.92 -8.69
CA LEU A 89 -5.19 24.60 -9.30
C LEU A 89 -3.85 23.95 -9.67
N LEU A 90 -2.80 24.76 -9.85
CA LEU A 90 -1.45 24.28 -10.12
C LEU A 90 -0.76 23.71 -8.87
N ASN A 91 -1.31 23.93 -7.67
CA ASN A 91 -0.84 23.33 -6.44
C ASN A 91 -1.40 21.89 -6.28
N ILE A 92 -0.93 20.99 -7.16
CA ILE A 92 -1.36 19.58 -7.23
C ILE A 92 -1.03 18.80 -5.94
N LEU A 93 -0.12 19.32 -5.12
CA LEU A 93 0.30 18.68 -3.87
C LEU A 93 -0.64 18.97 -2.69
N GLY A 94 -1.66 19.81 -2.86
CA GLY A 94 -2.77 19.93 -1.90
C GLY A 94 -2.35 20.40 -0.50
N TRP A 95 -1.43 21.36 -0.41
CA TRP A 95 -1.08 22.01 0.87
C TRP A 95 -2.13 23.09 1.19
N THR A 96 -3.39 22.70 1.27
CA THR A 96 -4.49 23.53 1.76
C THR A 96 -4.90 22.98 3.12
N LYS A 97 -4.82 23.81 4.16
CA LYS A 97 -5.16 23.46 5.55
C LYS A 97 -6.68 23.40 5.73
#